data_AF-A0A2L0NA99-F1
#
_entry.id   AF-A0A2L0NA99-F1
#
_cell.length_a   1.000
_cell.length_b   1.000
_cell.length_c   1.000
_cell.angle_alpha   90.00
_cell.angle_beta   90.00
_cell.angle_gamma   90.00
#
_symmetry.space_group_name_H-M   'P 1'
#
loop_
_entity.id
_entity.type
_entity.pdbx_description
1 polymer ?
#
loop_
_entity_poly.entity_id
_entity_poly.type
_entity_poly.pdbx_seq_one_letter_code
_entity_poly.pdbx_strand_id
1 'polypeptide(L)'
;MTAAQHPAPRPPRFGVNYTPTAGWFHHWLDFDLDAVRADLDSVAALGLDHVRVFPLWPVFQPNRTLIRPRAVEQLAALVDAAGERGLDVAVDGLQGHLSSFDFQPSWIQSWHRRNMFTDPDVVDGQAAYLRTLAGALHGRANFLGMTVGNEVNQFSGEPHPDPDLATPEQVDAWLRRMLDACEQGAPGRLNLHASYDAAWYLDEHPFTPWHSARIGAATAVHSWVFNGTAQRYGAHSTATAQHAAYLVELAKAWAQDPHRPVWLQEVGAPAPHITAGDAARFTGDTVAAVLDCPDVWGVTWWCSHDVDRSLADFPELEYGLGLLTTDRRVKPAGARIADVAARVRAGWRPPLPRTTAVVVATGDEVTSPKRSVCAPGGPVFEAFMRLAEDGARPTTVLAERAGDAAHLAARGITEVLHPDDVR
;
A
#
# COMPACT_ATOMS: atom_id res chain seq x y z
N MET A 1 20.33 9.63 -29.99
CA MET A 1 19.57 9.38 -28.75
C MET A 1 18.87 8.06 -28.95
N THR A 2 19.40 7.00 -28.37
CA THR A 2 18.78 5.67 -28.41
C THR A 2 17.48 5.75 -27.60
N ALA A 3 16.34 5.51 -28.24
CA ALA A 3 15.08 5.32 -27.54
C ALA A 3 15.31 4.27 -26.46
N ALA A 4 15.13 4.64 -25.18
CA ALA A 4 15.18 3.68 -24.10
C ALA A 4 14.12 2.62 -24.40
N GLN A 5 14.56 1.41 -24.72
CA GLN A 5 13.66 0.27 -24.89
C GLN A 5 12.98 0.06 -23.54
N HIS A 6 11.69 0.38 -23.47
CA HIS A 6 10.91 0.14 -22.27
C HIS A 6 10.86 -1.38 -22.07
N PRO A 7 11.13 -1.89 -20.86
CA PRO A 7 11.05 -3.31 -20.60
C PRO A 7 9.63 -3.80 -20.91
N ALA A 8 9.52 -4.98 -21.51
CA ALA A 8 8.22 -5.55 -21.82
C ALA A 8 7.35 -5.64 -20.55
N PRO A 9 6.04 -5.35 -20.64
CA PRO A 9 5.16 -5.41 -19.49
C PRO A 9 5.22 -6.79 -18.85
N ARG A 10 5.40 -6.83 -17.52
CA ARG A 10 5.42 -8.07 -16.75
C ARG A 10 4.02 -8.35 -16.21
N PRO A 11 3.62 -9.63 -16.08
CA PRO A 11 2.40 -9.98 -15.36
C PRO A 11 2.40 -9.39 -13.95
N PRO A 12 1.29 -8.78 -13.49
CA PRO A 12 1.15 -8.30 -12.13
C PRO A 12 1.34 -9.44 -11.12
N ARG A 13 1.98 -9.12 -10.01
CA ARG A 13 2.20 -10.05 -8.89
C ARG A 13 0.97 -10.19 -8.01
N PHE A 14 0.83 -11.31 -7.33
CA PHE A 14 -0.25 -11.55 -6.36
C PHE A 14 0.33 -12.01 -5.04
N GLY A 15 0.00 -11.29 -3.97
CA GLY A 15 0.47 -11.59 -2.64
C GLY A 15 -0.52 -11.23 -1.56
N VAL A 16 -0.05 -11.29 -0.32
CA VAL A 16 -0.89 -11.03 0.85
C VAL A 16 -0.11 -10.33 1.97
N ASN A 17 -0.76 -9.42 2.68
CA ASN A 17 -0.26 -8.84 3.91
C ASN A 17 -0.37 -9.91 5.01
N TYR A 18 0.79 -10.35 5.51
CA TYR A 18 0.88 -11.50 6.40
C TYR A 18 0.50 -11.12 7.83
N THR A 19 -0.67 -11.59 8.25
CA THR A 19 -1.15 -11.61 9.64
C THR A 19 -1.02 -13.03 10.19
N PRO A 20 -0.18 -13.25 11.23
CA PRO A 20 -0.03 -14.56 11.86
C PRO A 20 -1.32 -15.02 12.54
N THR A 21 -1.63 -16.32 12.44
CA THR A 21 -2.79 -16.94 13.10
C THR A 21 -2.67 -16.89 14.63
N ALA A 22 -1.46 -17.15 15.15
CA ALA A 22 -1.19 -17.19 16.58
C ALA A 22 -0.66 -15.82 17.07
N GLY A 23 -1.43 -15.16 17.94
CA GLY A 23 -1.03 -13.91 18.58
C GLY A 23 -0.98 -12.69 17.67
N TRP A 24 -1.39 -12.81 16.40
CA TRP A 24 -1.34 -11.73 15.42
C TRP A 24 0.07 -11.09 15.38
N PHE A 25 0.21 -9.77 15.35
CA PHE A 25 1.54 -9.14 15.37
C PHE A 25 2.25 -9.25 16.72
N HIS A 26 1.57 -9.63 17.80
CA HIS A 26 2.22 -9.92 19.08
C HIS A 26 3.05 -11.21 19.05
N HIS A 27 2.95 -12.03 17.99
CA HIS A 27 3.81 -13.20 17.80
C HIS A 27 5.31 -12.86 17.85
N TRP A 28 5.72 -11.62 17.61
CA TRP A 28 7.12 -11.20 17.73
C TRP A 28 7.66 -11.25 19.18
N LEU A 29 6.78 -11.22 20.19
CA LEU A 29 7.17 -11.35 21.60
C LEU A 29 7.56 -12.81 21.92
N ASP A 30 6.75 -13.75 21.43
CA ASP A 30 6.89 -15.19 21.63
C ASP A 30 7.01 -15.91 20.28
N PHE A 31 8.04 -15.54 19.52
CA PHE A 31 8.21 -15.98 18.13
C PHE A 31 8.38 -17.50 18.01
N ASP A 32 7.40 -18.13 17.38
CA ASP A 32 7.41 -19.53 16.99
C ASP A 32 7.54 -19.65 15.46
N LEU A 33 8.70 -20.14 15.01
CA LEU A 33 8.98 -20.30 13.59
C LEU A 33 8.12 -21.41 12.95
N ASP A 34 7.75 -22.45 13.70
CA ASP A 34 6.96 -23.55 13.15
C ASP A 34 5.50 -23.13 12.95
N ALA A 35 4.96 -22.28 13.83
CA ALA A 35 3.67 -21.63 13.61
C ALA A 35 3.69 -20.72 12.37
N VAL A 36 4.75 -19.91 12.20
CA VAL A 36 4.95 -19.07 11.01
C VAL A 36 5.04 -19.92 9.74
N ARG A 37 5.77 -21.04 9.77
CA ARG A 37 5.86 -21.98 8.64
C ARG A 37 4.50 -22.55 8.25
N ALA A 38 3.68 -22.96 9.21
CA ALA A 38 2.35 -23.49 8.96
C ALA A 38 1.43 -22.44 8.31
N ASP A 39 1.53 -21.18 8.73
CA ASP A 39 0.80 -20.08 8.11
C ASP A 39 1.26 -19.84 6.66
N LEU A 40 2.58 -19.78 6.43
CA LEU A 40 3.15 -19.59 5.11
C LEU A 40 2.84 -20.76 4.16
N ASP A 41 2.74 -21.99 4.66
CA ASP A 41 2.30 -23.16 3.86
C ASP A 41 0.89 -22.94 3.31
N SER A 42 -0.02 -22.42 4.13
CA SER A 42 -1.40 -22.13 3.70
C SER A 42 -1.49 -20.95 2.72
N VAL A 43 -0.63 -19.94 2.87
CA VAL A 43 -0.52 -18.83 1.92
C VAL A 43 0.03 -19.31 0.57
N ALA A 44 1.10 -20.12 0.57
CA ALA A 44 1.66 -20.68 -0.65
C ALA A 44 0.68 -21.61 -1.37
N ALA A 45 -0.17 -22.34 -0.64
CA ALA A 45 -1.21 -23.19 -1.21
C ALA A 45 -2.30 -22.42 -1.99
N LEU A 46 -2.46 -21.11 -1.74
CA LEU A 46 -3.32 -20.24 -2.56
C LEU A 46 -2.70 -19.89 -3.92
N GLY A 47 -1.45 -20.26 -4.17
CA GLY A 47 -0.71 -19.91 -5.40
C GLY A 47 -0.26 -18.46 -5.46
N LEU A 48 -0.12 -17.80 -4.31
CA LEU A 48 0.44 -16.46 -4.17
C LEU A 48 1.97 -16.49 -4.29
N ASP A 49 2.58 -15.37 -4.71
CA ASP A 49 4.02 -15.27 -5.00
C ASP A 49 4.81 -14.39 -4.03
N HIS A 50 4.13 -13.63 -3.16
CA HIS A 50 4.81 -12.83 -2.15
C HIS A 50 3.96 -12.57 -0.90
N VAL A 51 4.64 -12.18 0.16
CA VAL A 51 4.05 -11.66 1.40
C VAL A 51 4.65 -10.30 1.76
N ARG A 52 3.85 -9.47 2.41
CA ARG A 52 4.30 -8.26 3.11
C ARG A 52 4.27 -8.52 4.62
N VAL A 53 5.35 -8.21 5.32
CA VAL A 53 5.53 -8.59 6.74
C VAL A 53 5.90 -7.38 7.59
N PHE A 54 5.57 -7.45 8.89
CA PHE A 54 5.44 -6.27 9.74
C PHE A 54 6.17 -6.43 11.08
N PRO A 55 7.51 -6.21 11.16
CA PRO A 55 8.26 -6.17 12.40
C PRO A 55 7.83 -5.00 13.31
N LEU A 56 7.32 -5.27 14.52
CA LEU A 56 6.84 -4.23 15.45
C LEU A 56 7.98 -3.34 15.96
N TRP A 57 7.91 -2.02 15.68
CA TRP A 57 8.95 -1.06 16.03
C TRP A 57 9.38 -1.08 17.52
N PRO A 58 8.48 -1.04 18.53
CA PRO A 58 8.87 -1.09 19.95
C PRO A 58 9.54 -2.40 20.36
N VAL A 59 9.22 -3.51 19.67
CA VAL A 59 9.83 -4.81 19.93
C VAL A 59 11.22 -4.87 19.32
N PHE A 60 11.44 -4.29 18.14
CA PHE A 60 12.72 -4.34 17.45
C PHE A 60 13.70 -3.26 17.91
N GLN A 61 13.22 -2.07 18.29
CA GLN A 61 14.02 -0.95 18.76
C GLN A 61 13.48 -0.35 20.08
N PRO A 62 13.53 -1.10 21.19
CA PRO A 62 12.96 -0.65 22.49
C PRO A 62 13.71 0.54 23.10
N ASN A 63 14.95 0.79 22.69
CA ASN A 63 15.69 2.00 23.00
C ASN A 63 16.26 2.55 21.69
N ARG A 64 16.32 3.88 21.57
CA ARG A 64 16.82 4.58 20.37
C ARG A 64 18.14 4.00 19.83
N THR A 65 19.05 3.59 20.70
CA THR A 65 20.36 3.05 20.31
C THR A 65 20.48 1.53 20.49
N LEU A 66 19.38 0.82 20.78
CA LEU A 66 19.33 -0.63 20.88
C LEU A 66 18.34 -1.19 19.85
N ILE A 67 18.87 -1.69 18.74
CA ILE A 67 18.13 -2.57 17.82
C ILE A 67 18.38 -4.00 18.28
N ARG A 68 17.33 -4.72 18.69
CA ARG A 68 17.45 -6.07 19.30
C ARG A 68 17.95 -7.07 18.26
N PRO A 69 19.18 -7.63 18.39
CA PRO A 69 19.72 -8.57 17.41
C PRO A 69 18.82 -9.80 17.23
N ARG A 70 18.24 -10.31 18.33
CA ARG A 70 17.32 -11.45 18.29
C ARG A 70 16.06 -11.20 17.46
N ALA A 71 15.50 -9.99 17.52
CA ALA A 71 14.32 -9.65 16.71
C ALA A 71 14.68 -9.63 15.21
N VAL A 72 15.86 -9.08 14.87
CA VAL A 72 16.38 -9.10 13.50
C VAL A 72 16.63 -10.53 13.00
N GLU A 73 17.18 -11.41 13.83
CA GLU A 73 17.35 -12.84 13.50
C GLU A 73 16.01 -13.53 13.24
N GLN A 74 14.97 -13.23 14.03
CA GLN A 74 13.63 -13.80 13.87
C GLN A 74 12.98 -13.34 12.56
N LEU A 75 13.13 -12.06 12.20
CA LEU A 75 12.73 -11.55 10.89
C LEU A 75 13.46 -12.28 9.76
N ALA A 76 14.78 -12.43 9.86
CA ALA A 76 15.57 -13.17 8.89
C ALA A 76 15.07 -14.62 8.73
N ALA A 77 14.78 -15.31 9.84
CA ALA A 77 14.25 -16.67 9.84
C ALA A 77 12.86 -16.75 9.18
N LEU A 78 12.00 -15.75 9.39
CA LEU A 78 10.71 -15.65 8.69
C LEU A 78 10.92 -15.50 7.18
N VAL A 79 11.83 -14.61 6.75
CA VAL A 79 12.12 -14.42 5.31
C VAL A 79 12.68 -15.69 4.68
N ASP A 80 13.55 -16.41 5.38
CA ASP A 80 14.08 -17.70 4.92
C ASP A 80 12.94 -18.74 4.80
N ALA A 81 12.06 -18.83 5.80
CA ALA A 81 10.91 -19.74 5.77
C ALA A 81 9.92 -19.42 4.62
N ALA A 82 9.73 -18.14 4.29
CA ALA A 82 8.94 -17.74 3.12
C ALA A 82 9.63 -18.18 1.81
N GLY A 83 10.96 -18.01 1.72
CA GLY A 83 11.76 -18.43 0.57
C GLY A 83 11.72 -19.94 0.33
N GLU A 84 11.75 -20.75 1.39
CA GLU A 84 11.56 -22.22 1.34
C GLU A 84 10.23 -22.63 0.67
N ARG A 85 9.23 -21.73 0.67
CA ARG A 85 7.88 -21.93 0.11
C ARG A 85 7.67 -21.20 -1.22
N GLY A 86 8.72 -20.61 -1.78
CA GLY A 86 8.64 -19.84 -3.03
C GLY A 86 7.93 -18.50 -2.90
N LEU A 87 7.86 -17.94 -1.68
CA LEU A 87 7.29 -16.62 -1.42
C LEU A 87 8.40 -15.57 -1.32
N ASP A 88 8.30 -14.55 -2.14
CA ASP A 88 9.07 -13.33 -1.99
C ASP A 88 8.54 -12.50 -0.81
N VAL A 89 9.38 -11.65 -0.20
CA VAL A 89 9.04 -10.90 1.01
C VAL A 89 9.38 -9.42 0.86
N ALA A 90 8.37 -8.57 1.07
CA ALA A 90 8.56 -7.16 1.37
C ALA A 90 8.40 -6.90 2.87
N VAL A 91 9.20 -5.99 3.42
CA VAL A 91 9.24 -5.73 4.87
C VAL A 91 8.91 -4.28 5.17
N ASP A 92 7.98 -4.07 6.09
CA ASP A 92 7.59 -2.75 6.57
C ASP A 92 8.30 -2.43 7.88
N GLY A 93 9.29 -1.53 7.81
CA GLY A 93 10.24 -1.35 8.90
C GLY A 93 9.66 -0.63 10.11
N LEU A 94 9.25 0.63 9.93
CA LEU A 94 8.63 1.46 10.97
C LEU A 94 7.17 1.06 11.13
N GLN A 95 6.96 -0.14 11.67
CA GLN A 95 5.63 -0.57 11.97
C GLN A 95 5.13 0.12 13.25
N GLY A 96 4.63 1.33 13.03
CA GLY A 96 3.98 2.18 13.99
C GLY A 96 2.48 1.95 14.02
N HIS A 97 1.78 1.85 12.88
CA HIS A 97 0.31 1.78 12.85
C HIS A 97 -0.21 0.51 12.17
N LEU A 98 -1.02 -0.28 12.88
CA LEU A 98 -1.64 -1.50 12.38
C LEU A 98 -3.06 -1.68 12.93
N SER A 99 -4.05 -1.77 12.04
CA SER A 99 -5.43 -2.11 12.38
C SER A 99 -5.95 -1.33 13.60
N SER A 100 -5.78 0.00 13.58
CA SER A 100 -6.11 0.98 14.64
C SER A 100 -5.16 1.09 15.84
N PHE A 101 -4.17 0.21 15.98
CA PHE A 101 -3.21 0.26 17.09
C PHE A 101 -1.92 0.97 16.70
N ASP A 102 -1.44 1.84 17.61
CA ASP A 102 -0.13 2.47 17.51
C ASP A 102 0.92 1.74 18.36
N PHE A 103 1.90 1.15 17.69
CA PHE A 103 3.10 0.53 18.21
C PHE A 103 4.28 1.50 18.11
N GLN A 104 4.30 2.51 18.97
CA GLN A 104 5.42 3.45 19.07
C GLN A 104 6.33 3.09 20.25
N PRO A 105 7.67 3.18 20.11
CA PRO A 105 8.57 2.88 21.20
C PRO A 105 8.49 3.94 22.31
N SER A 106 8.73 3.51 23.55
CA SER A 106 8.64 4.39 24.73
C SER A 106 9.56 5.62 24.68
N TRP A 107 10.65 5.56 23.90
CA TRP A 107 11.63 6.64 23.77
C TRP A 107 11.19 7.82 22.87
N ILE A 108 9.97 7.78 22.30
CA ILE A 108 9.32 8.92 21.61
C ILE A 108 7.97 9.32 22.21
N GLN A 109 7.55 8.67 23.29
CA GLN A 109 6.22 8.79 23.88
C GLN A 109 6.27 9.40 25.29
N SER A 110 5.15 9.98 25.76
CA SER A 110 4.97 10.46 27.14
C SER A 110 6.11 11.39 27.63
N TRP A 111 6.87 11.02 28.67
CA TRP A 111 8.03 11.77 29.18
C TRP A 111 9.15 11.96 28.15
N HIS A 112 9.19 11.13 27.11
CA HIS A 112 10.14 11.21 26.01
C HIS A 112 9.50 11.74 24.71
N ARG A 113 8.33 12.39 24.78
CA ARG A 113 7.61 12.93 23.63
C ARG A 113 8.56 13.76 22.75
N ARG A 114 8.77 13.27 21.53
CA ARG A 114 9.59 13.90 20.49
C ARG A 114 8.94 13.63 19.14
N ASN A 115 9.07 14.59 18.23
CA ASN A 115 8.44 14.51 16.93
C ASN A 115 9.14 13.49 16.03
N MET A 116 8.40 12.51 15.52
CA MET A 116 8.95 11.40 14.76
C MET A 116 9.50 11.77 13.38
N PHE A 117 9.10 12.93 12.83
CA PHE A 117 9.50 13.36 11.49
C PHE A 117 10.65 14.39 11.52
N THR A 118 10.80 15.13 12.63
CA THR A 118 11.65 16.32 12.67
C THR A 118 12.70 16.32 13.79
N ASP A 119 12.53 15.52 14.86
CA ASP A 119 13.56 15.43 15.89
C ASP A 119 14.78 14.66 15.34
N PRO A 120 15.97 15.27 15.29
CA PRO A 120 17.12 14.69 14.60
C PRO A 120 17.59 13.38 15.24
N ASP A 121 17.50 13.26 16.56
CA ASP A 121 17.88 12.05 17.29
C ASP A 121 16.92 10.90 16.97
N VAL A 122 15.61 11.21 16.83
CA VAL A 122 14.58 10.23 16.45
C VAL A 122 14.76 9.77 15.02
N VAL A 123 14.93 10.72 14.09
CA VAL A 123 15.15 10.43 12.66
C VAL A 123 16.40 9.59 12.45
N ASP A 124 17.51 9.89 13.15
CA ASP A 124 18.72 9.06 13.07
C ASP A 124 18.51 7.66 13.66
N GLY A 125 17.72 7.53 14.72
CA GLY A 125 17.32 6.24 15.29
C GLY A 125 16.52 5.38 14.31
N GLN A 126 15.53 5.97 13.64
CA GLN A 126 14.73 5.31 12.60
C GLN A 126 15.61 4.89 11.41
N ALA A 127 16.47 5.78 10.92
CA ALA A 127 17.38 5.48 9.81
C ALA A 127 18.36 4.34 10.18
N ALA A 128 18.90 4.33 11.40
CA ALA A 128 19.74 3.22 11.86
C ALA A 128 18.96 1.90 11.86
N TYR A 129 17.73 1.91 12.36
CA TYR A 129 16.86 0.74 12.41
C TYR A 129 16.53 0.19 11.01
N LEU A 130 16.05 1.04 10.09
CA LEU A 130 15.73 0.66 8.72
C LEU A 130 16.94 0.09 7.98
N ARG A 131 18.12 0.75 8.10
CA ARG A 131 19.36 0.25 7.51
C ARG A 131 19.76 -1.10 8.07
N THR A 132 19.60 -1.33 9.37
CA THR A 132 19.91 -2.61 10.00
C THR A 132 18.98 -3.72 9.51
N LEU A 133 17.67 -3.47 9.40
CA LEU A 133 16.74 -4.47 8.85
C LEU A 133 17.07 -4.80 7.39
N ALA A 134 17.23 -3.78 6.55
CA ALA A 134 17.59 -3.96 5.15
C ALA A 134 18.91 -4.73 4.99
N GLY A 135 19.94 -4.34 5.75
CA GLY A 135 21.26 -4.99 5.73
C GLY A 135 21.22 -6.45 6.16
N ALA A 136 20.39 -6.80 7.14
CA ALA A 136 20.22 -8.18 7.56
C ALA A 136 19.60 -9.06 6.46
N LEU A 137 18.79 -8.48 5.56
CA LEU A 137 18.04 -9.20 4.53
C LEU A 137 18.64 -9.13 3.12
N HIS A 138 19.55 -8.19 2.86
CA HIS A 138 20.08 -7.89 1.52
C HIS A 138 20.56 -9.12 0.73
N GLY A 139 21.21 -10.08 1.41
CA GLY A 139 21.75 -11.31 0.79
C GLY A 139 20.70 -12.36 0.40
N ARG A 140 19.43 -12.18 0.77
CA ARG A 140 18.35 -13.13 0.47
C ARG A 140 17.77 -12.85 -0.91
N ALA A 141 17.66 -13.91 -1.73
CA ALA A 141 17.18 -13.78 -3.11
C ALA A 141 15.69 -13.38 -3.16
N ASN A 142 14.90 -13.90 -2.22
CA ASN A 142 13.46 -13.67 -2.12
C ASN A 142 13.10 -12.35 -1.37
N PHE A 143 14.09 -11.55 -0.96
CA PHE A 143 13.82 -10.24 -0.37
C PHE A 143 13.57 -9.19 -1.47
N LEU A 144 12.35 -8.65 -1.51
CA LEU A 144 11.92 -7.65 -2.49
C LEU A 144 12.48 -6.27 -2.19
N GLY A 145 12.42 -5.85 -0.93
CA GLY A 145 12.77 -4.50 -0.49
C GLY A 145 12.02 -4.07 0.77
N MET A 146 12.37 -2.89 1.26
CA MET A 146 11.73 -2.28 2.41
C MET A 146 10.60 -1.33 1.99
N THR A 147 9.48 -1.37 2.69
CA THR A 147 8.63 -0.19 2.85
C THR A 147 9.10 0.55 4.11
N VAL A 148 9.19 1.89 4.08
CA VAL A 148 9.57 2.70 5.26
C VAL A 148 8.74 2.31 6.48
N GLY A 149 7.44 2.13 6.31
CA GLY A 149 6.51 1.61 7.31
C GLY A 149 5.08 1.66 6.78
N ASN A 150 4.16 1.03 7.50
CA ASN A 150 2.75 1.04 7.12
C ASN A 150 2.10 2.37 7.51
N GLU A 151 1.54 3.06 6.51
CA GLU A 151 0.69 4.25 6.69
C GLU A 151 1.25 5.28 7.68
N VAL A 152 2.56 5.49 7.68
CA VAL A 152 3.26 6.31 8.69
C VAL A 152 2.76 7.76 8.69
N ASN A 153 2.20 8.20 7.57
CA ASN A 153 1.58 9.51 7.43
C ASN A 153 0.41 9.75 8.39
N GLN A 154 -0.22 8.71 8.94
CA GLN A 154 -1.30 8.82 9.93
C GLN A 154 -0.86 9.53 11.20
N PHE A 155 0.41 9.44 11.58
CA PHE A 155 0.96 10.16 12.72
C PHE A 155 1.12 11.67 12.48
N SER A 156 0.92 12.20 11.26
CA SER A 156 1.35 13.55 10.88
C SER A 156 0.30 14.66 10.98
N GLY A 157 -0.92 14.33 11.39
CA GLY A 157 -2.01 15.30 11.51
C GLY A 157 -3.32 14.65 11.93
N GLU A 158 -4.41 15.42 11.81
CA GLU A 158 -5.76 14.91 12.03
C GLU A 158 -6.05 13.70 11.10
N PRO A 159 -6.80 12.69 11.57
CA PRO A 159 -7.52 12.62 12.85
C PRO A 159 -6.72 12.00 14.02
N HIS A 160 -5.40 11.89 13.91
CA HIS A 160 -4.61 11.26 14.98
C HIS A 160 -4.69 12.06 16.28
N PRO A 161 -4.92 11.42 17.45
CA PRO A 161 -5.21 12.11 18.70
C PRO A 161 -4.00 12.82 19.34
N ASP A 162 -2.76 12.42 18.99
CA ASP A 162 -1.51 13.07 19.43
C ASP A 162 -0.52 13.18 18.24
N PRO A 163 -0.80 14.04 17.24
CA PRO A 163 -0.06 14.02 15.99
C PRO A 163 1.33 14.65 16.10
N ASP A 164 2.27 14.10 15.35
CA ASP A 164 3.57 14.69 15.03
C ASP A 164 3.48 15.55 13.77
N LEU A 165 3.11 16.81 13.97
CA LEU A 165 2.99 17.76 12.87
C LEU A 165 4.32 17.93 12.12
N ALA A 166 4.23 18.04 10.79
CA ALA A 166 5.34 18.33 9.89
C ALA A 166 4.84 19.14 8.69
N THR A 167 5.71 19.90 8.03
CA THR A 167 5.39 20.51 6.73
C THR A 167 5.68 19.52 5.59
N PRO A 168 5.13 19.73 4.38
CA PRO A 168 5.49 18.92 3.21
C PRO A 168 6.99 18.83 2.96
N GLU A 169 7.75 19.91 3.15
CA GLU A 169 9.21 19.92 2.99
C GLU A 169 9.93 19.06 4.03
N GLN A 170 9.45 19.08 5.28
CA GLN A 170 9.99 18.23 6.34
C GLN A 170 9.69 16.75 6.07
N VAL A 171 8.50 16.45 5.55
CA VAL A 171 8.13 15.09 5.12
C VAL A 171 8.98 14.61 3.95
N ASP A 172 9.22 15.44 2.93
CA ASP A 172 10.12 15.09 1.81
C ASP A 172 11.52 14.75 2.31
N ALA A 173 12.10 15.60 3.17
CA ALA A 173 13.41 15.37 3.76
C ALA A 173 13.46 14.07 4.59
N TRP A 174 12.42 13.82 5.40
CA TRP A 174 12.30 12.61 6.20
C TRP A 174 12.19 11.34 5.33
N LEU A 175 11.30 11.35 4.33
CA LEU A 175 11.10 10.22 3.41
C LEU A 175 12.39 9.85 2.66
N ARG A 176 13.10 10.85 2.13
CA ARG A 176 14.39 10.63 1.47
C ARG A 176 15.41 10.04 2.43
N ARG A 177 15.51 10.57 3.65
CA ARG A 177 16.42 10.07 4.67
C ARG A 177 16.14 8.61 5.05
N MET A 178 14.86 8.23 5.18
CA MET A 178 14.46 6.85 5.48
C MET A 178 14.78 5.91 4.32
N LEU A 179 14.45 6.30 3.09
CA LEU A 179 14.74 5.48 1.90
C LEU A 179 16.22 5.35 1.61
N ASP A 180 17.02 6.40 1.81
CA ASP A 180 18.48 6.34 1.72
C ASP A 180 19.04 5.33 2.73
N ALA A 181 18.45 5.22 3.92
CA ALA A 181 18.85 4.23 4.90
C ALA A 181 18.52 2.79 4.47
N CYS A 182 17.32 2.57 3.91
CA CYS A 182 16.94 1.29 3.29
C CYS A 182 17.89 0.93 2.14
N GLU A 183 18.20 1.90 1.27
CA GLU A 183 19.09 1.71 0.12
C GLU A 183 20.54 1.41 0.55
N GLN A 184 21.05 2.08 1.58
CA GLN A 184 22.36 1.76 2.17
C GLN A 184 22.43 0.34 2.73
N GLY A 185 21.34 -0.16 3.31
CA GLY A 185 21.27 -1.51 3.86
C GLY A 185 21.09 -2.57 2.78
N ALA A 186 20.24 -2.31 1.79
CA ALA A 186 19.98 -3.24 0.69
C ALA A 186 19.88 -2.51 -0.66
N PRO A 187 21.02 -2.25 -1.32
CA PRO A 187 21.06 -1.52 -2.58
C PRO A 187 20.28 -2.22 -3.71
N GLY A 188 19.60 -1.43 -4.54
CA GLY A 188 18.90 -1.88 -5.75
C GLY A 188 17.63 -2.71 -5.50
N ARG A 189 17.12 -2.74 -4.28
CA ARG A 189 15.85 -3.41 -3.93
C ARG A 189 14.66 -2.46 -4.14
N LEU A 190 13.44 -3.00 -4.07
CA LEU A 190 12.20 -2.25 -4.23
C LEU A 190 11.88 -1.43 -2.96
N ASN A 191 12.79 -0.52 -2.60
CA ASN A 191 12.65 0.33 -1.42
C ASN A 191 11.62 1.45 -1.69
N LEU A 192 10.56 1.55 -0.88
CA LEU A 192 9.45 2.49 -1.07
C LEU A 192 8.85 2.97 0.26
N HIS A 193 7.86 3.86 0.19
CA HIS A 193 7.06 4.29 1.33
C HIS A 193 5.57 4.18 0.99
N ALA A 194 4.74 4.05 2.03
CA ALA A 194 3.30 3.87 1.88
C ALA A 194 2.55 4.83 2.79
N SER A 195 1.49 5.41 2.23
CA SER A 195 0.58 6.30 2.94
C SER A 195 -0.85 5.79 2.81
N TYR A 196 -1.66 5.95 3.85
CA TYR A 196 -3.11 5.80 3.70
C TYR A 196 -3.68 6.94 2.86
N ASP A 197 -4.99 6.86 2.59
CA ASP A 197 -5.64 7.67 1.56
C ASP A 197 -5.77 9.17 1.84
N ALA A 198 -5.46 9.65 3.05
CA ALA A 198 -5.34 11.09 3.31
C ALA A 198 -4.31 11.78 2.41
N ALA A 199 -3.26 11.07 1.99
CA ALA A 199 -2.29 11.60 1.03
C ALA A 199 -2.94 11.97 -0.30
N TRP A 200 -4.08 11.36 -0.66
CA TRP A 200 -4.80 11.59 -1.91
C TRP A 200 -6.04 12.48 -1.73
N TYR A 201 -6.64 12.47 -0.54
CA TYR A 201 -8.00 13.00 -0.31
C TYR A 201 -8.09 14.13 0.70
N LEU A 202 -7.19 14.20 1.69
CA LEU A 202 -7.28 15.19 2.75
C LEU A 202 -6.54 16.46 2.37
N ASP A 203 -7.26 17.58 2.31
CA ASP A 203 -6.69 18.91 2.06
C ASP A 203 -5.59 19.24 3.07
N GLU A 204 -4.55 19.95 2.62
CA GLU A 204 -3.44 20.46 3.46
C GLU A 204 -2.62 19.42 4.25
N HIS A 205 -2.96 18.12 4.21
CA HIS A 205 -2.19 17.04 4.84
C HIS A 205 -0.72 17.05 4.35
N PRO A 206 0.29 16.87 5.24
CA PRO A 206 1.68 17.12 4.89
C PRO A 206 2.34 16.04 4.04
N PHE A 207 1.82 14.81 4.08
CA PHE A 207 2.13 13.81 3.06
C PHE A 207 1.23 14.04 1.86
N THR A 208 1.84 14.29 0.70
CA THR A 208 1.12 14.69 -0.52
C THR A 208 1.25 13.64 -1.62
N PRO A 209 0.39 13.69 -2.66
CA PRO A 209 0.46 12.80 -3.83
C PRO A 209 1.82 12.87 -4.54
N TRP A 210 2.46 14.05 -4.51
CA TRP A 210 3.79 14.30 -5.04
C TRP A 210 4.85 13.38 -4.41
N HIS A 211 4.82 13.23 -3.08
CA HIS A 211 5.72 12.31 -2.37
C HIS A 211 5.46 10.85 -2.79
N SER A 212 4.20 10.41 -2.74
CA SER A 212 3.82 9.02 -3.08
C SER A 212 4.13 8.66 -4.54
N ALA A 213 3.94 9.60 -5.46
CA ALA A 213 4.10 9.36 -6.89
C ALA A 213 5.56 9.39 -7.37
N ARG A 214 6.53 9.85 -6.57
CA ARG A 214 7.90 10.06 -7.06
C ARG A 214 9.05 9.75 -6.11
N ILE A 215 8.79 9.56 -4.83
CA ILE A 215 9.80 9.13 -3.87
C ILE A 215 9.69 7.61 -3.69
N GLY A 216 10.81 6.88 -3.75
CA GLY A 216 10.86 5.41 -3.70
C GLY A 216 10.71 4.71 -5.05
N ALA A 217 10.83 3.39 -5.08
CA ALA A 217 10.92 2.59 -6.30
C ALA A 217 9.57 2.34 -7.02
N ALA A 218 8.46 2.39 -6.28
CA ALA A 218 7.10 2.25 -6.80
C ALA A 218 6.15 3.13 -5.97
N THR A 219 4.98 3.44 -6.52
CA THR A 219 3.92 4.10 -5.75
C THR A 219 3.04 3.06 -5.09
N ALA A 220 3.02 3.02 -3.77
CA ALA A 220 2.06 2.21 -3.02
C ALA A 220 0.72 2.96 -2.89
N VAL A 221 -0.37 2.23 -3.07
CA VAL A 221 -1.73 2.69 -2.76
C VAL A 221 -2.45 1.66 -1.90
N HIS A 222 -3.18 2.14 -0.89
CA HIS A 222 -4.02 1.34 0.00
C HIS A 222 -5.48 1.69 -0.27
N SER A 223 -6.28 0.72 -0.70
CA SER A 223 -7.66 0.93 -1.12
C SER A 223 -8.65 0.34 -0.13
N TRP A 224 -9.16 1.19 0.75
CA TRP A 224 -10.14 0.83 1.76
C TRP A 224 -11.49 1.50 1.50
N VAL A 225 -12.48 0.72 1.05
CA VAL A 225 -13.81 1.25 0.71
C VAL A 225 -14.65 1.67 1.93
N PHE A 226 -14.17 1.42 3.15
CA PHE A 226 -14.76 1.94 4.39
C PHE A 226 -14.44 3.43 4.64
N ASN A 227 -13.64 4.07 3.77
CA ASN A 227 -13.35 5.50 3.81
C ASN A 227 -14.55 6.43 3.50
N GLY A 228 -15.76 5.87 3.39
CA GLY A 228 -16.98 6.57 2.98
C GLY A 228 -17.51 6.09 1.64
N THR A 229 -16.68 5.45 0.80
CA THR A 229 -17.09 4.99 -0.54
C THR A 229 -18.23 3.98 -0.49
N ALA A 230 -18.07 2.87 0.23
CA ALA A 230 -19.10 1.83 0.30
C ALA A 230 -20.35 2.33 1.03
N GLN A 231 -20.19 3.23 1.99
CA GLN A 231 -21.29 3.85 2.72
C GLN A 231 -22.11 4.81 1.83
N ARG A 232 -21.45 5.59 0.97
CA ARG A 232 -22.08 6.58 0.11
C ARG A 232 -22.75 5.97 -1.11
N TYR A 233 -22.07 5.04 -1.79
CA TYR A 233 -22.51 4.50 -3.08
C TYR A 233 -23.12 3.09 -2.97
N GLY A 234 -22.87 2.39 -1.86
CA GLY A 234 -23.33 1.02 -1.66
C GLY A 234 -22.34 -0.02 -2.18
N ALA A 235 -22.33 -1.18 -1.51
CA ALA A 235 -21.37 -2.26 -1.70
C ALA A 235 -21.29 -2.86 -3.13
N HIS A 236 -22.34 -2.67 -3.92
CA HIS A 236 -22.48 -3.23 -5.27
C HIS A 236 -22.34 -2.16 -6.38
N SER A 237 -21.98 -0.93 -6.01
CA SER A 237 -21.81 0.17 -6.95
C SER A 237 -20.52 0.07 -7.76
N THR A 238 -20.51 0.70 -8.94
CA THR A 238 -19.30 0.93 -9.74
C THR A 238 -18.23 1.62 -8.91
N ALA A 239 -18.57 2.63 -8.11
CA ALA A 239 -17.63 3.35 -7.27
C ALA A 239 -16.90 2.45 -6.27
N THR A 240 -17.62 1.52 -5.62
CA THR A 240 -17.01 0.54 -4.70
C THR A 240 -16.11 -0.46 -5.43
N ALA A 241 -16.53 -0.96 -6.60
CA ALA A 241 -15.72 -1.90 -7.38
C ALA A 241 -14.47 -1.24 -8.01
N GLN A 242 -14.58 0.02 -8.45
CA GLN A 242 -13.51 0.75 -9.14
C GLN A 242 -12.55 1.48 -8.22
N HIS A 243 -12.84 1.60 -6.91
CA HIS A 243 -12.06 2.44 -5.99
C HIS A 243 -10.55 2.17 -6.03
N ALA A 244 -10.14 0.90 -6.05
CA ALA A 244 -8.73 0.53 -6.13
C ALA A 244 -8.10 0.93 -7.47
N ALA A 245 -8.81 0.72 -8.59
CA ALA A 245 -8.37 1.14 -9.91
C ALA A 245 -8.30 2.66 -10.03
N TYR A 246 -9.23 3.39 -9.40
CA TYR A 246 -9.21 4.84 -9.29
C TYR A 246 -7.96 5.33 -8.57
N LEU A 247 -7.62 4.79 -7.40
CA LEU A 247 -6.40 5.16 -6.69
C LEU A 247 -5.13 4.85 -7.52
N VAL A 248 -5.11 3.71 -8.22
CA VAL A 248 -4.00 3.37 -9.13
C VAL A 248 -3.85 4.41 -10.24
N GLU A 249 -4.95 4.82 -10.87
CA GLU A 249 -4.92 5.81 -11.95
C GLU A 249 -4.72 7.25 -11.43
N LEU A 250 -5.20 7.57 -10.23
CA LEU A 250 -5.00 8.85 -9.56
C LEU A 250 -3.53 9.08 -9.23
N ALA A 251 -2.85 8.05 -8.72
CA ALA A 251 -1.43 8.10 -8.41
C ALA A 251 -0.57 8.51 -9.62
N LYS A 252 -0.97 8.11 -10.83
CA LYS A 252 -0.24 8.39 -12.07
C LYS A 252 -0.29 9.86 -12.50
N ALA A 253 -1.28 10.64 -12.06
CA ALA A 253 -1.33 12.08 -12.38
C ALA A 253 -0.09 12.81 -11.89
N TRP A 254 0.44 12.43 -10.72
CA TRP A 254 1.63 13.05 -10.13
C TRP A 254 2.94 12.38 -10.56
N ALA A 255 2.93 11.25 -11.27
CA ALA A 255 4.16 10.54 -11.65
C ALA A 255 4.98 11.34 -12.69
N GLN A 256 6.31 11.31 -12.56
CA GLN A 256 7.21 11.91 -13.57
C GLN A 256 7.51 10.93 -14.70
N ASP A 257 7.82 9.70 -14.31
CA ASP A 257 7.95 8.59 -15.24
C ASP A 257 6.54 8.12 -15.63
N PRO A 258 6.16 8.18 -16.92
CA PRO A 258 4.83 7.78 -17.40
C PRO A 258 4.52 6.31 -17.14
N HIS A 259 5.55 5.48 -16.90
CA HIS A 259 5.45 4.04 -16.63
C HIS A 259 5.94 3.66 -15.24
N ARG A 260 5.94 4.62 -14.29
CA ARG A 260 6.24 4.31 -12.89
C ARG A 260 5.29 3.21 -12.39
N PRO A 261 5.81 2.11 -11.82
CA PRO A 261 4.97 1.04 -11.31
C PRO A 261 4.11 1.51 -10.13
N VAL A 262 2.84 1.12 -10.15
CA VAL A 262 1.91 1.30 -9.02
C VAL A 262 1.65 -0.05 -8.36
N TRP A 263 1.87 -0.13 -7.06
CA TRP A 263 1.61 -1.32 -6.25
C TRP A 263 0.33 -1.07 -5.43
N LEU A 264 -0.72 -1.85 -5.72
CA LEU A 264 -1.86 -1.96 -4.81
C LEU A 264 -1.43 -2.80 -3.61
N GLN A 265 -0.80 -2.13 -2.64
CA GLN A 265 -0.13 -2.75 -1.50
C GLN A 265 -1.13 -3.18 -0.41
N GLU A 266 -2.31 -2.56 -0.38
CA GLU A 266 -3.44 -3.03 0.44
C GLU A 266 -4.77 -2.88 -0.27
N VAL A 267 -5.58 -3.93 -0.16
CA VAL A 267 -7.00 -3.94 -0.50
C VAL A 267 -7.66 -5.10 0.23
N GLY A 268 -8.84 -4.89 0.78
CA GLY A 268 -9.60 -5.93 1.48
C GLY A 268 -11.11 -5.76 1.33
N ALA A 269 -11.87 -6.73 1.83
CA ALA A 269 -13.33 -6.75 1.81
C ALA A 269 -13.89 -6.52 3.23
N PRO A 270 -13.97 -5.27 3.71
CA PRO A 270 -14.28 -4.97 5.10
C PRO A 270 -15.78 -5.12 5.43
N ALA A 271 -16.11 -6.03 6.34
CA ALA A 271 -17.45 -6.11 6.92
C ALA A 271 -17.69 -4.95 7.91
N PRO A 272 -18.92 -4.44 8.10
CA PRO A 272 -20.16 -4.87 7.48
C PRO A 272 -20.39 -4.28 6.07
N HIS A 273 -19.54 -3.35 5.62
CA HIS A 273 -19.75 -2.63 4.36
C HIS A 273 -19.69 -3.57 3.14
N ILE A 274 -18.78 -4.54 3.14
CA ILE A 274 -18.77 -5.68 2.24
C ILE A 274 -19.10 -6.92 3.07
N THR A 275 -20.27 -7.50 2.86
CA THR A 275 -20.71 -8.66 3.64
C THR A 275 -19.87 -9.90 3.30
N ALA A 276 -19.86 -10.91 4.19
CA ALA A 276 -19.19 -12.18 3.91
C ALA A 276 -19.73 -12.87 2.64
N GLY A 277 -21.01 -12.69 2.31
CA GLY A 277 -21.62 -13.20 1.08
C GLY A 277 -21.18 -12.44 -0.18
N ASP A 278 -20.85 -11.15 -0.04
CA ASP A 278 -20.40 -10.31 -1.15
C ASP A 278 -18.89 -10.34 -1.37
N ALA A 279 -18.11 -10.83 -0.39
CA ALA A 279 -16.65 -10.76 -0.41
C ALA A 279 -16.04 -11.34 -1.70
N ALA A 280 -16.50 -12.51 -2.17
CA ALA A 280 -15.99 -13.11 -3.40
C ALA A 280 -16.29 -12.27 -4.66
N ARG A 281 -17.48 -11.67 -4.73
CA ARG A 281 -17.85 -10.78 -5.84
C ARG A 281 -16.98 -9.52 -5.80
N PHE A 282 -16.95 -8.84 -4.66
CA PHE A 282 -16.13 -7.64 -4.47
C PHE A 282 -14.65 -7.89 -4.81
N THR A 283 -14.06 -8.97 -4.32
CA THR A 283 -12.70 -9.38 -4.67
C THR A 283 -12.52 -9.53 -6.19
N GLY A 284 -13.46 -10.20 -6.85
CA GLY A 284 -13.43 -10.39 -8.30
C GLY A 284 -13.48 -9.10 -9.08
N ASP A 285 -14.45 -8.24 -8.75
CA ASP A 285 -14.71 -6.99 -9.45
C ASP A 285 -13.54 -6.00 -9.26
N THR A 286 -13.10 -5.83 -8.01
CA THR A 286 -11.99 -4.92 -7.66
C THR A 286 -10.68 -5.33 -8.32
N VAL A 287 -10.33 -6.62 -8.29
CA VAL A 287 -9.09 -7.09 -8.92
C VAL A 287 -9.18 -7.03 -10.44
N ALA A 288 -10.35 -7.31 -11.04
CA ALA A 288 -10.53 -7.16 -12.48
C ALA A 288 -10.35 -5.69 -12.92
N ALA A 289 -10.90 -4.73 -12.17
CA ALA A 289 -10.72 -3.31 -12.43
C ALA A 289 -9.24 -2.88 -12.36
N VAL A 290 -8.50 -3.37 -11.37
CA VAL A 290 -7.07 -3.07 -11.20
C VAL A 290 -6.22 -3.70 -12.29
N LEU A 291 -6.51 -4.94 -12.70
CA LEU A 291 -5.79 -5.61 -13.80
C LEU A 291 -6.02 -4.95 -15.16
N ASP A 292 -7.05 -4.12 -15.29
CA ASP A 292 -7.30 -3.29 -16.46
C ASP A 292 -6.48 -1.97 -16.45
N CYS A 293 -5.75 -1.67 -15.37
CA CYS A 293 -4.83 -0.54 -15.31
C CYS A 293 -3.43 -0.92 -15.83
N PRO A 294 -2.83 -0.15 -16.76
CA PRO A 294 -1.43 -0.32 -17.13
C PRO A 294 -0.48 -0.17 -15.94
N ASP A 295 0.74 -0.69 -16.04
CA ASP A 295 1.85 -0.43 -15.10
C ASP A 295 1.57 -0.80 -13.62
N VAL A 296 0.63 -1.72 -13.37
CA VAL A 296 0.42 -2.31 -12.04
C VAL A 296 1.54 -3.31 -11.74
N TRP A 297 2.27 -3.06 -10.65
CA TRP A 297 3.31 -3.97 -10.17
C TRP A 297 2.70 -5.26 -9.61
N GLY A 298 1.62 -5.14 -8.84
CA GLY A 298 0.94 -6.26 -8.22
C GLY A 298 -0.18 -5.85 -7.28
N VAL A 299 -0.88 -6.86 -6.78
CA VAL A 299 -1.96 -6.77 -5.79
C VAL A 299 -1.54 -7.55 -4.55
N THR A 300 -1.57 -6.89 -3.40
CA THR A 300 -1.32 -7.51 -2.10
C THR A 300 -2.57 -7.39 -1.24
N TRP A 301 -3.25 -8.51 -1.06
CA TRP A 301 -4.52 -8.53 -0.33
C TRP A 301 -4.30 -8.31 1.16
N TRP A 302 -5.16 -7.53 1.81
CA TRP A 302 -5.23 -7.45 3.26
C TRP A 302 -6.42 -8.30 3.76
N CYS A 303 -6.19 -9.40 4.48
CA CYS A 303 -4.91 -9.95 4.96
C CYS A 303 -4.88 -11.49 4.84
N SER A 304 -3.82 -12.15 5.32
CA SER A 304 -3.71 -13.61 5.18
C SER A 304 -4.69 -14.37 6.06
N HIS A 305 -4.69 -14.10 7.36
CA HIS A 305 -5.48 -14.82 8.35
C HIS A 305 -6.36 -13.86 9.15
N ASP A 306 -7.56 -14.34 9.48
CA ASP A 306 -8.46 -13.68 10.44
C ASP A 306 -7.77 -13.48 11.79
N VAL A 307 -8.16 -12.41 12.50
CA VAL A 307 -7.69 -12.14 13.87
C VAL A 307 -8.44 -13.06 14.83
N ASP A 308 -7.72 -13.69 15.76
CA ASP A 308 -8.35 -14.48 16.81
C ASP A 308 -9.17 -13.60 17.75
N ARG A 309 -10.42 -13.98 18.01
CA ARG A 309 -11.35 -13.23 18.88
C ARG A 309 -11.00 -13.28 20.37
N SER A 310 -9.95 -14.00 20.77
CA SER A 310 -9.35 -13.87 22.09
C SER A 310 -8.58 -12.55 22.25
N LEU A 311 -8.15 -11.95 21.14
CA LEU A 311 -7.60 -10.59 21.12
C LEU A 311 -8.77 -9.60 21.06
N ALA A 312 -8.69 -8.52 21.84
CA ALA A 312 -9.77 -7.55 22.00
C ALA A 312 -9.40 -6.19 21.39
N ASP A 313 -10.36 -5.26 21.42
CA ASP A 313 -10.20 -3.83 21.07
C ASP A 313 -9.90 -3.50 19.59
N PHE A 314 -9.87 -4.51 18.72
CA PHE A 314 -9.94 -4.28 17.27
C PHE A 314 -11.31 -3.73 16.87
N PRO A 315 -11.38 -2.82 15.89
CA PRO A 315 -12.60 -2.58 15.13
C PRO A 315 -13.17 -3.89 14.60
N GLU A 316 -14.49 -4.09 14.70
CA GLU A 316 -15.13 -5.38 14.36
C GLU A 316 -14.80 -5.86 12.94
N LEU A 317 -14.54 -4.92 12.01
CA LEU A 317 -14.17 -5.22 10.64
C LEU A 317 -12.88 -6.04 10.51
N GLU A 318 -11.92 -5.86 11.42
CA GLU A 318 -10.56 -6.42 11.34
C GLU A 318 -10.55 -7.94 11.52
N TYR A 319 -11.42 -8.47 12.39
CA TYR A 319 -11.45 -9.91 12.70
C TYR A 319 -11.73 -10.78 11.47
N GLY A 320 -12.45 -10.25 10.48
CA GLY A 320 -12.92 -11.00 9.32
C GLY A 320 -12.21 -10.71 8.00
N LEU A 321 -11.09 -9.98 8.00
CA LEU A 321 -10.40 -9.55 6.76
C LEU A 321 -9.54 -10.64 6.11
N GLY A 322 -9.25 -11.74 6.80
CA GLY A 322 -8.37 -12.79 6.31
C GLY A 322 -8.89 -13.45 5.03
N LEU A 323 -7.98 -13.83 4.13
CA LEU A 323 -8.27 -14.80 3.06
C LEU A 323 -8.50 -16.21 3.62
N LEU A 324 -7.94 -16.47 4.80
CA LEU A 324 -8.01 -17.71 5.54
C LEU A 324 -8.60 -17.43 6.93
N THR A 325 -9.37 -18.38 7.47
CA THR A 325 -9.78 -18.34 8.89
C THR A 325 -8.57 -18.53 9.80
N THR A 326 -8.75 -18.35 11.12
CA THR A 326 -7.73 -18.70 12.14
C THR A 326 -7.28 -20.16 12.04
N ASP A 327 -8.19 -21.09 11.69
CA ASP A 327 -7.87 -22.50 11.42
C ASP A 327 -7.27 -22.76 10.01
N ARG A 328 -6.82 -21.72 9.30
CA ARG A 328 -6.24 -21.79 7.94
C ARG A 328 -7.17 -22.37 6.86
N ARG A 329 -8.49 -22.22 7.03
CA ARG A 329 -9.47 -22.61 6.00
C ARG A 329 -9.70 -21.47 5.01
N VAL A 330 -9.65 -21.79 3.72
CA VAL A 330 -9.83 -20.80 2.64
C VAL A 330 -11.25 -20.22 2.68
N LYS A 331 -11.35 -18.89 2.70
CA LYS A 331 -12.62 -18.14 2.62
C LYS A 331 -12.96 -17.80 1.16
N PRO A 332 -14.21 -17.38 0.85
CA PRO A 332 -14.62 -17.06 -0.52
C PRO A 332 -13.72 -16.03 -1.23
N ALA A 333 -13.27 -14.99 -0.53
CA ALA A 333 -12.30 -14.03 -1.06
C ALA A 333 -10.94 -14.70 -1.38
N GLY A 334 -10.46 -15.60 -0.51
CA GLY A 334 -9.23 -16.38 -0.73
C GLY A 334 -9.29 -17.25 -1.97
N ALA A 335 -10.39 -17.99 -2.14
CA ALA A 335 -10.63 -18.79 -3.33
C ALA A 335 -10.67 -17.92 -4.60
N ARG A 336 -11.28 -16.72 -4.53
CA ARG A 336 -11.35 -15.81 -5.67
C ARG A 336 -9.99 -15.22 -6.04
N ILE A 337 -9.18 -14.80 -5.08
CA ILE A 337 -7.81 -14.32 -5.33
C ILE A 337 -6.96 -15.42 -5.97
N ALA A 338 -7.01 -16.65 -5.43
CA ALA A 338 -6.26 -17.79 -5.96
C ALA A 338 -6.62 -18.09 -7.43
N ASP A 339 -7.93 -18.09 -7.75
CA ASP A 339 -8.45 -18.26 -9.10
C ASP A 339 -7.96 -17.16 -10.07
N VAL A 340 -7.96 -15.90 -9.64
CA VAL A 340 -7.43 -14.79 -10.47
C VAL A 340 -5.92 -14.93 -10.67
N ALA A 341 -5.15 -15.18 -9.61
CA ALA A 341 -3.70 -15.36 -9.69
C ALA A 341 -3.32 -16.49 -10.65
N ALA A 342 -4.04 -17.62 -10.60
CA ALA A 342 -3.85 -18.74 -11.52
C ALA A 342 -4.12 -18.35 -12.98
N ARG A 343 -5.21 -17.61 -13.26
CA ARG A 343 -5.50 -17.11 -14.62
C ARG A 343 -4.44 -16.16 -15.16
N VAL A 344 -3.97 -15.21 -14.34
CA VAL A 344 -2.91 -14.28 -14.74
C VAL A 344 -1.63 -15.05 -15.07
N ARG A 345 -1.24 -15.99 -14.21
CA ARG A 345 -0.07 -16.85 -14.43
C ARG A 345 -0.18 -17.69 -15.71
N ALA A 346 -1.37 -18.17 -16.03
CA ALA A 346 -1.61 -19.02 -17.20
C ALA A 346 -1.62 -18.26 -18.54
N GLY A 347 -1.99 -16.97 -18.55
CA GLY A 347 -2.18 -16.26 -19.83
C GLY A 347 -2.56 -14.79 -19.75
N TRP A 348 -1.90 -14.02 -18.87
CA TRP A 348 -2.10 -12.57 -18.83
C TRP A 348 -1.66 -11.87 -20.11
N ARG A 349 -2.42 -10.82 -20.47
CA ARG A 349 -2.09 -9.89 -21.54
C ARG A 349 -2.06 -8.48 -20.95
N PRO A 350 -1.10 -7.64 -21.36
CA PRO A 350 -1.08 -6.24 -20.93
C PRO A 350 -2.40 -5.54 -21.30
N PRO A 351 -2.98 -4.74 -20.39
CA PRO A 351 -4.17 -3.96 -20.71
C PRO A 351 -3.85 -2.92 -21.79
N LEU A 352 -4.87 -2.53 -22.55
CA LEU A 352 -4.72 -1.43 -23.50
C LEU A 352 -4.46 -0.11 -22.77
N PRO A 353 -3.77 0.86 -23.38
CA PRO A 353 -3.64 2.20 -22.81
C PRO A 353 -5.00 2.82 -22.46
N ARG A 354 -5.02 3.66 -21.41
CA ARG A 354 -6.18 4.45 -21.02
C ARG A 354 -6.08 5.82 -21.69
N THR A 355 -6.94 6.08 -22.66
CA THR A 355 -6.81 7.20 -23.60
C THR A 355 -7.57 8.45 -23.20
N THR A 356 -8.53 8.34 -22.29
CA THR A 356 -9.34 9.45 -21.77
C THR A 356 -8.90 9.78 -20.35
N ALA A 357 -8.47 11.02 -20.11
CA ALA A 357 -7.99 11.47 -18.81
C ALA A 357 -8.94 12.50 -18.18
N VAL A 358 -9.25 12.31 -16.90
CA VAL A 358 -9.93 13.33 -16.08
C VAL A 358 -8.89 14.29 -15.52
N VAL A 359 -9.14 15.59 -15.66
CA VAL A 359 -8.28 16.65 -15.13
C VAL A 359 -8.39 16.72 -13.60
N VAL A 360 -7.24 16.75 -12.92
CA VAL A 360 -7.11 16.86 -11.48
C VAL A 360 -6.56 18.25 -11.13
N ALA A 361 -7.40 19.09 -10.53
CA ALA A 361 -7.05 20.47 -10.19
C ALA A 361 -6.98 20.64 -8.66
N THR A 362 -5.82 20.32 -8.07
CA THR A 362 -5.61 20.34 -6.62
C THR A 362 -4.88 21.58 -6.12
N GLY A 363 -4.59 22.56 -6.97
CA GLY A 363 -3.57 23.59 -6.71
C GLY A 363 -2.20 23.08 -7.14
N ASP A 364 -1.11 23.68 -6.66
CA ASP A 364 0.23 23.34 -7.15
C ASP A 364 0.57 21.83 -7.00
N GLU A 365 1.42 21.33 -7.92
CA GLU A 365 1.73 19.90 -8.02
C GLU A 365 2.34 19.33 -6.73
N VAL A 366 3.01 20.15 -5.90
CA VAL A 366 3.81 19.70 -4.75
C VAL A 366 2.96 19.61 -3.49
N THR A 367 2.32 20.70 -3.11
CA THR A 367 1.53 20.79 -1.88
C THR A 367 0.12 20.26 -2.10
N SER A 368 -0.44 20.41 -3.31
CA SER A 368 -1.77 19.94 -3.71
C SER A 368 -2.81 20.23 -2.62
N PRO A 369 -3.08 21.51 -2.31
CA PRO A 369 -3.87 21.91 -1.14
C PRO A 369 -5.34 21.47 -1.18
N LYS A 370 -5.90 21.23 -2.38
CA LYS A 370 -7.33 20.98 -2.61
C LYS A 370 -7.63 19.54 -3.05
N ARG A 371 -7.12 18.56 -2.31
CA ARG A 371 -7.28 17.11 -2.56
C ARG A 371 -8.67 16.55 -2.32
N SER A 372 -9.52 17.24 -1.57
CA SER A 372 -10.92 16.85 -1.35
C SER A 372 -11.71 16.72 -2.65
N VAL A 373 -11.25 17.34 -3.75
CA VAL A 373 -11.82 17.14 -5.09
C VAL A 373 -11.68 15.71 -5.63
N CYS A 374 -10.69 14.96 -5.13
CA CYS A 374 -10.40 13.56 -5.46
C CYS A 374 -11.05 12.56 -4.50
N ALA A 375 -11.56 13.01 -3.35
CA ALA A 375 -12.18 12.15 -2.36
C ALA A 375 -13.53 11.59 -2.87
N PRO A 376 -14.03 10.48 -2.30
CA PRO A 376 -15.40 10.01 -2.56
C PRO A 376 -16.43 11.13 -2.39
N GLY A 377 -17.12 11.49 -3.47
CA GLY A 377 -18.08 12.61 -3.53
C GLY A 377 -17.51 13.90 -4.13
N GLY A 378 -16.20 13.99 -4.33
CA GLY A 378 -15.51 15.08 -5.01
C GLY A 378 -15.67 15.01 -6.53
N PRO A 379 -15.60 16.15 -7.24
CA PRO A 379 -15.87 16.21 -8.68
C PRO A 379 -14.96 15.31 -9.53
N VAL A 380 -13.67 15.16 -9.19
CA VAL A 380 -12.76 14.28 -9.94
C VAL A 380 -13.17 12.81 -9.76
N PHE A 381 -13.51 12.42 -8.53
CA PHE A 381 -13.98 11.07 -8.23
C PHE A 381 -15.27 10.75 -8.99
N GLU A 382 -16.26 11.65 -8.90
CA GLU A 382 -17.56 11.49 -9.56
C GLU A 382 -17.41 11.39 -11.09
N ALA A 383 -16.60 12.26 -11.71
CA ALA A 383 -16.33 12.21 -13.14
C ALA A 383 -15.67 10.89 -13.57
N PHE A 384 -14.67 10.42 -12.81
CA PHE A 384 -14.03 9.14 -13.08
C PHE A 384 -15.03 7.98 -12.99
N MET A 385 -15.88 7.96 -11.96
CA MET A 385 -16.84 6.87 -11.76
C MET A 385 -17.94 6.85 -12.82
N ARG A 386 -18.45 8.01 -13.26
CA ARG A 386 -19.42 8.10 -14.37
C ARG A 386 -18.85 7.55 -15.67
N LEU A 387 -17.63 7.98 -16.02
CA LEU A 387 -16.92 7.44 -17.20
C LEU A 387 -16.75 5.93 -17.10
N ALA A 388 -16.35 5.41 -15.94
CA ALA A 388 -16.22 3.97 -15.72
C ALA A 388 -17.56 3.23 -15.81
N GLU A 389 -18.65 3.81 -15.32
CA GLU A 389 -20.01 3.27 -15.41
C GLU A 389 -20.52 3.22 -16.85
N ASP A 390 -20.19 4.21 -17.67
CA ASP A 390 -20.47 4.25 -19.12
C ASP A 390 -19.56 3.31 -19.94
N GLY A 391 -18.66 2.58 -19.28
CA GLY A 391 -17.75 1.62 -19.92
C GLY A 391 -16.48 2.23 -20.51
N ALA A 392 -16.22 3.52 -20.27
CA ALA A 392 -14.93 4.12 -20.58
C ALA A 392 -13.84 3.61 -19.62
N ARG A 393 -12.57 3.79 -20.00
CA ARG A 393 -11.40 3.38 -19.22
C ARG A 393 -10.58 4.61 -18.81
N PRO A 394 -11.09 5.44 -17.88
CA PRO A 394 -10.47 6.71 -17.57
C PRO A 394 -9.11 6.55 -16.87
N THR A 395 -8.21 7.50 -17.10
CA THR A 395 -7.02 7.77 -16.27
C THR A 395 -7.12 9.19 -15.70
N THR A 396 -6.08 9.69 -15.05
CA THR A 396 -6.03 11.06 -14.52
C THR A 396 -4.77 11.82 -14.96
N VAL A 397 -4.89 13.14 -15.07
CA VAL A 397 -3.78 14.06 -15.38
C VAL A 397 -3.92 15.35 -14.56
N LEU A 398 -2.81 15.91 -14.08
CA LEU A 398 -2.84 17.19 -13.38
C LEU A 398 -3.24 18.33 -14.31
N ALA A 399 -3.95 19.33 -13.78
CA ALA A 399 -4.36 20.51 -14.51
C ALA A 399 -3.16 21.25 -15.14
N GLU A 400 -2.03 21.30 -14.43
CA GLU A 400 -0.75 21.87 -14.86
C GLU A 400 -0.18 21.18 -16.10
N ARG A 401 -0.57 19.91 -16.34
CA ARG A 401 -0.07 19.05 -17.43
C ARG A 401 -1.12 18.70 -18.48
N ALA A 402 -2.36 19.15 -18.29
CA ALA A 402 -3.47 18.88 -19.20
C ALA A 402 -3.22 19.44 -20.62
N GLY A 403 -2.34 20.43 -20.77
CA GLY A 403 -1.92 21.00 -22.06
C GLY A 403 -0.55 20.52 -22.57
N ASP A 404 0.17 19.67 -21.82
CA ASP A 404 1.50 19.19 -22.23
C ASP A 404 1.37 18.00 -23.18
N ALA A 405 1.43 18.29 -24.48
CA ALA A 405 1.31 17.28 -25.54
C ALA A 405 2.33 16.14 -25.43
N ALA A 406 3.55 16.40 -24.94
CA ALA A 406 4.56 15.37 -24.78
C ALA A 406 4.22 14.45 -23.61
N HIS A 407 3.78 15.01 -22.48
CA HIS A 407 3.32 14.25 -21.32
C HIS A 407 2.11 13.36 -21.66
N LEU A 408 1.11 13.94 -22.35
CA LEU A 408 -0.09 13.19 -22.75
C LEU A 408 0.25 12.07 -23.74
N ALA A 409 1.05 12.35 -24.76
CA ALA A 409 1.46 11.35 -25.75
C ALA A 409 2.27 10.21 -25.13
N ALA A 410 3.17 10.50 -24.17
CA ALA A 410 3.96 9.49 -23.47
C ALA A 410 3.08 8.51 -22.66
N ARG A 411 1.87 8.93 -22.26
CA ARG A 411 0.90 8.09 -21.54
C ARG A 411 -0.21 7.54 -22.44
N GLY A 412 -0.17 7.83 -23.74
CA GLY A 412 -1.22 7.44 -24.69
C GLY A 412 -2.56 8.14 -24.50
N ILE A 413 -2.58 9.30 -23.84
CA ILE A 413 -3.79 10.08 -23.61
C ILE A 413 -4.12 10.88 -24.86
N THR A 414 -5.33 10.72 -25.39
CA THR A 414 -5.82 11.41 -26.60
C THR A 414 -7.01 12.33 -26.32
N GLU A 415 -7.67 12.14 -25.19
CA GLU A 415 -8.83 12.93 -24.76
C GLU A 415 -8.62 13.37 -23.31
N VAL A 416 -8.88 14.64 -23.03
CA VAL A 416 -8.76 15.24 -21.70
C VAL A 416 -10.08 15.91 -21.38
N LEU A 417 -10.70 15.52 -20.26
CA LEU A 417 -12.01 15.99 -19.83
C LEU A 417 -11.88 16.70 -18.48
N HIS A 418 -12.48 17.88 -18.35
CA HIS A 418 -12.65 18.49 -17.05
C HIS A 418 -13.81 17.82 -16.31
N PRO A 419 -13.77 17.70 -14.98
CA PRO A 419 -14.86 17.09 -14.22
C PRO A 419 -16.26 17.65 -14.53
N ASP A 420 -16.36 18.96 -14.78
CA ASP A 420 -17.62 19.64 -15.10
C ASP A 420 -18.19 19.29 -16.49
N ASP A 421 -17.36 18.75 -17.39
CA ASP A 421 -17.77 18.31 -18.73
C ASP A 421 -18.36 16.89 -18.73
N VAL A 422 -18.15 16.13 -17.65
CA VAL A 422 -18.62 14.74 -17.49
C VAL A 422 -20.01 14.72 -16.86
N ARG A 423 -21.03 14.53 -17.71
CA ARG A 423 -22.45 14.61 -17.33
C ARG A 423 -23.02 13.33 -16.74
#